data_AF-A0AAV1ZXF6-F1
#
_entry.id   AF-A0AAV1ZXF6-F1
#
_cell.length_a   1.000
_cell.length_b   1.000
_cell.length_c   1.000
_cell.angle_alpha   90.00
_cell.angle_beta   90.00
_cell.angle_gamma   90.00
#
_symmetry.space_group_name_H-M   'P 1'
#
loop_
_entity.id
_entity.type
_entity.pdbx_description
1 polymer ?
#
loop_
_entity_poly.entity_id
_entity_poly.type
_entity_poly.pdbx_seq_one_letter_code
_entity_poly.pdbx_strand_id
1 'polypeptide(L)'
;MGSWFRNLSVLVIAFVVCIQIHNTVGFLDDEDNVERGDRYIDQLLEEMLEQNGNEYDPYVLEDSSVGFSKKVMFVNVSGEAKLHNGYITGLKSLHRPDHCSVEEEDGKLKVKADLGAGVLDFYYDGTVKFMNFGPTIKVHGVLAYLEIHMEFTVDAKTGRNGKLTKFVIDEMKGMKVTASGLGPMNWAMNYIISGVTTIFQGFVRKFTQNKIRSHIAERLPNYQFPVEGGDIDITEVPEITEPPKETEAPEEIPEETEAPEEIPEETEAPEEEVVESPEEEALEALQVFRYLDII
;
A
#
# COMPACT_ATOMS: atom_id res chain seq x y z
N MET A 1 44.28 25.11 59.52
CA MET A 1 43.57 25.33 58.23
C MET A 1 43.80 24.18 57.23
N GLY A 2 43.95 22.91 57.67
CA GLY A 2 44.35 21.80 56.78
C GLY A 2 43.46 20.55 56.79
N SER A 3 42.44 20.49 57.66
CA SER A 3 41.52 19.34 57.75
C SER A 3 40.28 19.52 56.84
N TRP A 4 39.79 20.76 56.72
CA TRP A 4 38.57 21.07 55.97
C TRP A 4 38.70 20.84 54.45
N PHE A 5 39.90 21.09 53.88
CA PHE A 5 40.16 20.86 52.45
C PHE A 5 40.27 19.38 52.07
N ARG A 6 40.65 18.48 53.00
CA ARG A 6 40.78 17.05 52.71
C ARG A 6 39.42 16.37 52.55
N ASN A 7 38.42 16.79 53.32
CA ASN A 7 37.07 16.23 53.23
C ASN A 7 36.31 16.73 51.99
N LEU A 8 36.61 17.93 51.50
CA LEU A 8 35.97 18.49 50.31
C LEU A 8 36.43 17.77 49.02
N SER A 9 37.71 17.38 48.91
CA SER A 9 38.22 16.62 47.76
C SER A 9 37.60 15.22 47.65
N VAL A 10 37.39 14.53 48.78
CA VAL A 10 36.80 13.18 48.77
C VAL A 10 35.33 13.23 48.32
N LEU A 11 34.57 14.25 48.74
CA LEU A 11 33.19 14.44 48.32
C LEU A 11 33.06 14.78 46.83
N VAL A 12 33.95 15.61 46.28
CA VAL A 12 33.94 15.94 44.84
C VAL A 12 34.29 14.72 43.99
N ILE A 13 35.29 13.93 44.41
CA ILE A 13 35.66 12.69 43.71
C ILE A 13 34.52 11.67 43.78
N ALA A 14 33.88 11.50 44.95
CA ALA A 14 32.72 10.62 45.07
C ALA A 14 31.55 11.08 44.19
N PHE A 15 31.30 12.39 44.08
CA PHE A 15 30.23 12.93 43.23
C PHE A 15 30.53 12.75 41.73
N VAL A 16 31.78 12.96 41.30
CA VAL A 16 32.20 12.72 39.91
C VAL A 16 32.16 11.23 39.56
N VAL A 17 32.55 10.35 40.48
CA VAL A 17 32.43 8.89 40.31
C VAL A 17 30.96 8.45 40.27
N CYS A 18 30.09 9.01 41.11
CA CYS A 18 28.65 8.74 41.03
C CYS A 18 28.01 9.24 39.72
N ILE A 19 28.41 10.39 39.20
CA ILE A 19 27.95 10.89 37.89
C ILE A 19 28.44 9.98 36.76
N GLN A 20 29.69 9.53 36.81
CA GLN A 20 30.23 8.60 35.82
C GLN A 20 29.55 7.22 35.87
N ILE A 21 29.21 6.71 37.06
CA ILE A 21 28.48 5.45 37.21
C ILE A 21 27.03 5.61 36.70
N HIS A 22 26.35 6.73 36.98
CA HIS A 22 25.00 6.96 36.46
C HIS A 22 24.95 7.04 34.92
N ASN A 23 26.02 7.55 34.30
CA ASN A 23 26.13 7.61 32.84
C ASN A 23 26.60 6.29 32.19
N THR A 24 27.19 5.37 32.95
CA THR A 24 27.68 4.08 32.42
C THR A 24 26.61 2.99 32.46
N VAL A 25 25.60 3.10 33.34
CA VAL A 25 24.50 2.12 33.43
C VAL A 25 23.49 2.27 32.27
N GLY A 26 23.47 3.39 31.55
CA GLY A 26 22.57 3.58 30.40
C GLY A 26 23.08 3.09 29.04
N PHE A 27 24.21 2.35 28.97
CA PHE A 27 24.84 2.00 27.69
C PHE A 27 24.91 0.48 27.41
N LEU A 28 24.49 -0.38 28.34
CA LEU A 28 24.48 -1.84 28.15
C LEU A 28 23.07 -2.42 27.93
N ASP A 29 22.02 -1.67 28.25
CA ASP A 29 20.63 -2.13 28.06
C ASP A 29 20.13 -1.95 26.61
N ASP A 30 20.80 -1.11 25.80
CA ASP A 30 20.32 -0.79 24.45
C ASP A 30 20.52 -1.94 23.45
N GLU A 31 21.65 -2.66 23.48
CA GLU A 31 21.93 -3.73 22.49
C GLU A 31 20.96 -4.92 22.63
N ASP A 32 20.69 -5.37 23.86
CA ASP A 32 19.79 -6.51 24.11
C ASP A 32 18.33 -6.16 23.74
N ASN A 33 17.91 -4.91 23.99
CA ASN A 33 16.58 -4.43 23.64
C ASN A 33 16.40 -4.29 22.12
N VAL A 34 17.43 -3.83 21.41
CA VAL A 34 17.44 -3.77 19.94
C VAL A 34 17.30 -5.18 19.35
N GLU A 35 18.11 -6.15 19.80
CA GLU A 35 18.05 -7.51 19.26
C GLU A 35 16.68 -8.18 19.53
N ARG A 36 16.08 -7.91 20.70
CA ARG A 36 14.73 -8.39 21.05
C ARG A 36 13.66 -7.80 20.12
N GLY A 37 13.71 -6.50 19.86
CA GLY A 37 12.80 -5.82 18.93
C GLY A 37 12.92 -6.36 17.51
N ASP A 38 14.16 -6.51 17.04
CA ASP A 38 14.49 -7.04 15.72
C ASP A 38 13.89 -8.44 15.49
N ARG A 39 14.18 -9.36 16.40
CA ARG A 39 13.69 -10.75 16.30
C ARG A 39 12.17 -10.82 16.33
N TYR A 40 11.53 -9.98 17.13
CA TYR A 40 10.07 -9.90 17.19
C TYR A 40 9.46 -9.50 15.84
N ILE A 41 10.00 -8.45 15.22
CA ILE A 41 9.50 -7.96 13.94
C ILE A 41 9.77 -8.97 12.82
N ASP A 42 10.96 -9.56 12.81
CA ASP A 42 11.32 -10.54 11.80
C ASP A 42 10.38 -11.77 11.86
N GLN A 43 10.08 -12.28 13.05
CA GLN A 43 9.13 -13.39 13.23
C GLN A 43 7.69 -12.99 12.89
N LEU A 44 7.23 -11.79 13.27
CA LEU A 44 5.90 -11.28 12.89
C LEU A 44 5.75 -11.21 11.35
N LEU A 45 6.79 -10.77 10.65
CA LEU A 45 6.82 -10.71 9.19
C LEU A 45 6.86 -12.11 8.57
N GLU A 46 7.69 -13.01 9.10
CA GLU A 46 7.79 -14.41 8.65
C GLU A 46 6.44 -15.11 8.75
N GLU A 47 5.75 -15.02 9.88
CA GLU A 47 4.41 -15.62 10.07
C GLU A 47 3.36 -15.00 9.14
N MET A 48 3.45 -13.70 8.84
CA MET A 48 2.53 -13.04 7.91
C MET A 48 2.78 -13.48 6.46
N LEU A 49 4.06 -13.61 6.05
CA LEU A 49 4.44 -13.86 4.67
C LEU A 49 4.48 -15.35 4.31
N GLU A 50 4.90 -16.23 5.22
CA GLU A 50 4.99 -17.67 4.94
C GLU A 50 3.61 -18.34 4.96
N GLN A 51 2.78 -18.01 5.95
CA GLN A 51 1.47 -18.66 6.10
C GLN A 51 0.45 -18.17 5.07
N ASN A 52 0.51 -16.87 4.73
CA ASN A 52 -0.51 -16.21 3.91
C ASN A 52 0.06 -15.54 2.65
N GLY A 53 1.33 -15.76 2.30
CA GLY A 53 1.99 -15.04 1.19
C GLY A 53 1.27 -15.16 -0.15
N ASN A 54 0.52 -16.24 -0.39
CA ASN A 54 -0.25 -16.41 -1.63
C ASN A 54 -1.49 -15.51 -1.69
N GLU A 55 -1.98 -14.97 -0.56
CA GLU A 55 -3.03 -13.93 -0.53
C GLU A 55 -2.46 -12.57 -0.96
N TYR A 56 -1.16 -12.34 -0.74
CA TYR A 56 -0.54 -11.03 -0.88
C TYR A 56 0.35 -10.90 -2.11
N ASP A 57 0.75 -12.00 -2.77
CA ASP A 57 1.67 -11.93 -3.90
C ASP A 57 1.52 -13.15 -4.85
N PRO A 58 0.93 -12.98 -6.06
CA PRO A 58 0.45 -11.71 -6.63
C PRO A 58 -0.86 -11.23 -5.99
N TYR A 59 -0.97 -9.91 -5.76
CA TYR A 59 -2.22 -9.30 -5.27
C TYR A 59 -3.00 -8.67 -6.42
N VAL A 60 -4.27 -9.04 -6.56
CA VAL A 60 -5.15 -8.56 -7.64
C VAL A 60 -5.62 -7.13 -7.36
N LEU A 61 -5.53 -6.26 -8.36
CA LEU A 61 -5.94 -4.87 -8.29
C LEU A 61 -7.33 -4.68 -8.92
N GLU A 62 -8.08 -3.72 -8.39
CA GLU A 62 -9.39 -3.34 -8.92
C GLU A 62 -9.26 -2.67 -10.29
N ASP A 63 -10.23 -2.92 -11.17
CA ASP A 63 -10.36 -2.21 -12.44
C ASP A 63 -10.46 -0.69 -12.20
N SER A 64 -9.88 0.09 -13.12
CA SER A 64 -9.79 1.54 -12.96
C SER A 64 -9.88 2.26 -14.30
N SER A 65 -10.31 3.52 -14.28
CA SER A 65 -10.42 4.37 -15.47
C SER A 65 -9.67 5.68 -15.27
N VAL A 66 -8.94 6.13 -16.28
CA VAL A 66 -8.24 7.42 -16.33
C VAL A 66 -8.81 8.25 -17.48
N GLY A 67 -9.52 9.32 -17.15
CA GLY A 67 -9.96 10.31 -18.14
C GLY A 67 -8.83 11.27 -18.51
N PHE A 68 -8.75 11.66 -19.78
CA PHE A 68 -7.85 12.70 -20.26
C PHE A 68 -8.54 13.61 -21.28
N SER A 69 -7.98 14.80 -21.49
CA SER A 69 -8.52 15.78 -22.44
C SER A 69 -7.39 16.49 -23.16
N LYS A 70 -7.51 16.62 -24.48
CA LYS A 70 -6.56 17.32 -25.34
C LYS A 70 -7.31 18.37 -26.16
N LYS A 71 -6.76 19.58 -26.21
CA LYS A 71 -7.23 20.61 -27.12
C LYS A 71 -6.69 20.35 -28.52
N VAL A 72 -7.59 20.17 -29.48
CA VAL A 72 -7.26 20.04 -30.90
C VAL A 72 -7.88 21.26 -31.61
N MET A 73 -7.02 22.12 -32.16
CA MET A 73 -7.39 23.44 -32.67
C MET A 73 -8.16 24.28 -31.61
N PHE A 74 -9.49 24.34 -31.73
CA PHE A 74 -10.39 25.14 -30.88
C PHE A 74 -11.33 24.29 -29.99
N VAL A 75 -11.31 22.96 -30.12
CA VAL A 75 -12.21 22.04 -29.40
C VAL A 75 -11.41 21.21 -28.40
N ASN A 76 -11.97 21.00 -27.19
CA ASN A 76 -11.44 20.06 -26.22
C ASN A 76 -12.04 18.68 -26.50
N VAL A 77 -11.19 17.72 -26.82
CA VAL A 77 -11.61 16.35 -27.08
C VAL A 77 -11.16 15.48 -25.91
N SER A 78 -12.10 14.71 -25.35
CA SER A 78 -11.85 13.81 -24.24
C SER A 78 -11.54 12.40 -24.71
N GLY A 79 -10.73 11.71 -23.93
CA GLY A 79 -10.47 10.29 -24.05
C GLY A 79 -10.42 9.63 -22.68
N GLU A 80 -10.38 8.30 -22.69
CA GLU A 80 -10.39 7.48 -21.49
C GLU A 80 -9.45 6.29 -21.68
N ALA A 81 -8.67 5.97 -20.66
CA ALA A 81 -7.96 4.71 -20.55
C ALA A 81 -8.64 3.85 -19.50
N LYS A 82 -9.14 2.68 -19.90
CA LYS A 82 -9.68 1.66 -18.98
C LYS A 82 -8.60 0.64 -18.70
N LEU A 83 -8.39 0.32 -17.44
CA LEU A 83 -7.39 -0.61 -16.94
C LEU A 83 -8.11 -1.77 -16.28
N HIS A 84 -7.72 -2.99 -16.62
CA HIS A 84 -8.31 -4.22 -16.10
C HIS A 84 -7.25 -5.30 -15.91
N ASN A 85 -7.63 -6.37 -15.22
CA ASN A 85 -6.73 -7.50 -14.90
C ASN A 85 -5.46 -7.04 -14.18
N GLY A 86 -5.60 -6.06 -13.30
CA GLY A 86 -4.45 -5.50 -12.59
C GLY A 86 -3.90 -6.48 -11.56
N TYR A 87 -2.59 -6.54 -11.42
CA TYR A 87 -1.96 -7.25 -10.30
C TYR A 87 -0.64 -6.60 -9.91
N ILE A 88 -0.25 -6.77 -8.64
CA ILE A 88 1.04 -6.34 -8.09
C ILE A 88 1.81 -7.57 -7.57
N THR A 89 3.12 -7.55 -7.73
CA THR A 89 4.05 -8.55 -7.20
C THR A 89 5.17 -7.90 -6.42
N GLY A 90 5.86 -8.69 -5.58
CA GLY A 90 6.99 -8.24 -4.77
C GLY A 90 6.62 -7.89 -3.34
N LEU A 91 5.35 -8.03 -2.95
CA LEU A 91 4.90 -7.79 -1.56
C LEU A 91 5.51 -8.80 -0.57
N LYS A 92 5.90 -9.99 -1.04
CA LYS A 92 6.68 -10.97 -0.25
C LYS A 92 8.08 -10.49 0.13
N SER A 93 8.55 -9.37 -0.44
CA SER A 93 9.86 -8.79 -0.10
C SER A 93 9.79 -7.82 1.09
N LEU A 94 8.66 -7.73 1.80
CA LEU A 94 8.56 -6.92 3.00
C LEU A 94 9.53 -7.44 4.05
N HIS A 95 10.41 -6.57 4.52
CA HIS A 95 11.46 -6.88 5.47
C HIS A 95 11.71 -5.67 6.36
N ARG A 96 12.43 -5.89 7.46
CA ARG A 96 12.95 -4.81 8.28
C ARG A 96 14.28 -4.32 7.68
N PRO A 97 14.42 -3.02 7.32
CA PRO A 97 15.63 -2.51 6.69
C PRO A 97 16.70 -2.04 7.70
N ASP A 98 16.29 -1.75 8.95
CA ASP A 98 17.17 -1.24 10.02
C ASP A 98 16.76 -1.79 11.40
N HIS A 99 17.56 -1.51 12.43
CA HIS A 99 17.31 -1.92 13.80
C HIS A 99 16.04 -1.28 14.40
N CYS A 100 15.32 -2.04 15.20
CA CYS A 100 14.21 -1.55 15.99
C CYS A 100 14.71 -0.69 17.16
N SER A 101 13.86 0.21 17.63
CA SER A 101 14.06 0.93 18.89
C SER A 101 13.02 0.48 19.89
N VAL A 102 13.46 0.16 21.11
CA VAL A 102 12.60 -0.26 22.21
C VAL A 102 12.85 0.65 23.40
N GLU A 103 11.79 1.32 23.86
CA GLU A 103 11.85 2.25 24.99
C GLU A 103 10.83 1.81 26.04
N GLU A 104 11.20 1.74 27.31
CA GLU A 104 10.23 1.54 28.40
C GLU A 104 9.70 2.89 28.90
N GLU A 105 8.39 3.07 28.85
CA GLU A 105 7.70 4.25 29.36
C GLU A 105 6.38 3.84 30.04
N ASP A 106 6.14 4.34 31.26
CA ASP A 106 4.91 4.08 32.03
C ASP A 106 4.53 2.59 32.17
N GLY A 107 5.53 1.72 32.31
CA GLY A 107 5.34 0.26 32.43
C GLY A 107 4.94 -0.42 31.12
N LYS A 108 5.15 0.24 29.98
CA LYS A 108 4.97 -0.32 28.64
C LYS A 108 6.27 -0.25 27.86
N LEU A 109 6.52 -1.26 27.04
CA LEU A 109 7.56 -1.18 26.02
C LEU A 109 6.94 -0.56 24.78
N LYS A 110 7.52 0.54 24.33
CA LYS A 110 7.24 1.18 23.06
C LYS A 110 8.26 0.69 22.04
N VAL A 111 7.79 -0.02 21.03
CA VAL A 111 8.62 -0.56 19.96
C VAL A 111 8.38 0.27 18.70
N LYS A 112 9.46 0.74 18.08
CA LYS A 112 9.47 1.47 16.81
C LYS A 112 10.23 0.61 15.80
N ALA A 113 9.64 0.40 14.64
CA ALA A 113 10.25 -0.37 13.57
C ALA A 113 9.90 0.25 12.22
N ASP A 114 10.85 0.21 11.30
CA ASP A 114 10.63 0.53 9.90
C ASP A 114 10.52 -0.77 9.11
N LEU A 115 9.64 -0.77 8.12
CA LEU A 115 9.43 -1.89 7.20
C LEU A 115 9.69 -1.38 5.79
N GLY A 116 10.61 -2.06 5.09
CA GLY A 116 10.92 -1.84 3.69
C GLY A 116 10.29 -2.92 2.83
N ALA A 117 9.81 -2.56 1.64
CA ALA A 117 9.60 -3.53 0.57
C ALA A 117 10.64 -3.30 -0.52
N GLY A 118 11.09 -4.39 -1.14
CA GLY A 118 11.91 -4.36 -2.34
C GLY A 118 11.12 -3.82 -3.54
N VAL A 119 11.52 -4.24 -4.74
CA VAL A 119 10.88 -3.79 -5.97
C VAL A 119 9.44 -4.32 -6.01
N LEU A 120 8.47 -3.40 -6.13
CA LEU A 120 7.09 -3.74 -6.40
C LEU A 120 6.79 -3.51 -7.87
N ASP A 121 6.43 -4.57 -8.57
CA ASP A 121 6.01 -4.53 -9.96
C ASP A 121 4.48 -4.57 -10.02
N PHE A 122 3.88 -3.73 -10.86
CA PHE A 122 2.45 -3.83 -11.14
C PHE A 122 2.18 -3.82 -12.64
N TYR A 123 1.16 -4.56 -13.02
CA TYR A 123 0.77 -4.80 -14.40
C TYR A 123 -0.71 -4.53 -14.56
N TYR A 124 -1.07 -3.99 -15.72
CA TYR A 124 -2.46 -3.89 -16.18
C TYR A 124 -2.51 -4.16 -17.68
N ASP A 125 -3.60 -4.81 -18.09
CA ASP A 125 -4.09 -4.67 -19.45
C ASP A 125 -5.01 -3.45 -19.51
N GLY A 126 -5.11 -2.82 -20.68
CA GLY A 126 -6.02 -1.69 -20.80
C GLY A 126 -6.43 -1.37 -22.22
N THR A 127 -7.40 -0.48 -22.35
CA THR A 127 -7.85 0.06 -23.63
C THR A 127 -7.84 1.58 -23.53
N VAL A 128 -7.21 2.23 -24.49
CA VAL A 128 -7.23 3.70 -24.62
C VAL A 128 -8.22 4.05 -25.71
N LYS A 129 -9.21 4.88 -25.39
CA LYS A 129 -10.19 5.39 -26.33
C LYS A 129 -10.08 6.90 -26.44
N PHE A 130 -10.09 7.38 -27.68
CA PHE A 130 -10.19 8.78 -28.03
C PHE A 130 -11.17 8.89 -29.19
N MET A 131 -12.29 9.59 -28.98
CA MET A 131 -13.41 9.62 -29.94
C MET A 131 -13.86 8.21 -30.36
N ASN A 132 -14.07 7.30 -29.38
CA ASN A 132 -14.45 5.89 -29.57
C ASN A 132 -13.44 4.95 -30.26
N PHE A 133 -12.35 5.48 -30.84
CA PHE A 133 -11.28 4.66 -31.41
C PHE A 133 -10.08 4.56 -30.47
N GLY A 134 -9.39 3.43 -30.50
CA GLY A 134 -8.04 3.35 -29.94
C GLY A 134 -7.59 1.94 -29.60
N PRO A 135 -6.30 1.80 -29.25
CA PRO A 135 -5.65 0.52 -29.13
C PRO A 135 -5.83 -0.09 -27.74
N THR A 136 -5.58 -1.41 -27.68
CA THR A 136 -5.25 -2.08 -26.42
C THR A 136 -3.81 -1.75 -26.03
N ILE A 137 -3.61 -1.52 -24.74
CA ILE A 137 -2.31 -1.21 -24.14
C ILE A 137 -1.95 -2.22 -23.07
N LYS A 138 -0.65 -2.34 -22.82
CA LYS A 138 -0.13 -3.00 -21.62
C LYS A 138 0.61 -1.98 -20.79
N VAL A 139 0.27 -1.89 -19.51
CA VAL A 139 0.91 -1.01 -18.56
C VAL A 139 1.77 -1.85 -17.63
N HIS A 140 3.01 -1.43 -17.47
CA HIS A 140 3.93 -1.97 -16.47
C HIS A 140 4.49 -0.81 -15.68
N GLY A 141 4.31 -0.84 -14.37
CA GLY A 141 5.01 0.09 -13.50
C GLY A 141 5.77 -0.60 -12.39
N VAL A 142 6.73 0.14 -11.87
CA VAL A 142 7.75 -0.32 -10.95
C VAL A 142 7.87 0.73 -9.85
N LEU A 143 7.68 0.32 -8.60
CA LEU A 143 8.09 1.09 -7.42
C LEU A 143 9.39 0.48 -6.90
N ALA A 144 10.47 1.27 -6.88
CA ALA A 144 11.77 0.74 -6.49
C ALA A 144 11.90 0.51 -4.98
N TYR A 145 11.22 1.34 -4.17
CA TYR A 145 11.33 1.32 -2.72
C TYR A 145 10.07 1.88 -2.06
N LEU A 146 9.61 1.18 -1.03
CA LEU A 146 8.51 1.56 -0.14
C LEU A 146 9.00 1.43 1.31
N GLU A 147 8.77 2.47 2.11
CA GLU A 147 9.09 2.48 3.53
C GLU A 147 7.85 2.79 4.35
N ILE A 148 7.62 1.98 5.38
CA ILE A 148 6.48 2.05 6.28
C ILE A 148 7.03 2.12 7.70
N HIS A 149 6.64 3.15 8.43
CA HIS A 149 7.00 3.30 9.82
C HIS A 149 5.86 2.81 10.71
N MET A 150 6.20 1.93 11.65
CA MET A 150 5.27 1.38 12.63
C MET A 150 5.74 1.62 14.07
N GLU A 151 4.78 1.95 14.93
CA GLU A 151 5.00 2.01 16.38
C GLU A 151 3.91 1.18 17.06
N PHE A 152 4.29 0.43 18.08
CA PHE A 152 3.35 -0.28 18.93
C PHE A 152 3.81 -0.33 20.38
N THR A 153 2.88 -0.68 21.27
CA THR A 153 3.14 -0.80 22.71
C THR A 153 2.74 -2.17 23.22
N VAL A 154 3.53 -2.75 24.12
CA VAL A 154 3.22 -3.97 24.88
C VAL A 154 3.41 -3.72 26.37
N ASP A 155 2.81 -4.55 27.23
CA ASP A 155 3.08 -4.51 28.67
C ASP A 155 4.54 -4.89 28.96
N ALA A 156 5.28 -4.09 29.73
CA ALA A 156 6.72 -4.29 29.92
C ALA A 156 7.07 -5.53 30.75
N LYS A 157 6.15 -6.02 31.58
CA LYS A 157 6.38 -7.17 32.45
C LYS A 157 6.03 -8.49 31.80
N THR A 158 5.03 -8.49 30.94
CA THR A 158 4.49 -9.71 30.33
C THR A 158 4.80 -9.81 28.84
N GLY A 159 5.08 -8.69 28.18
CA GLY A 159 5.24 -8.60 26.73
C GLY A 159 3.93 -8.76 25.96
N ARG A 160 2.77 -8.81 26.64
CA ARG A 160 1.46 -9.09 26.03
C ARG A 160 0.62 -7.82 25.86
N ASN A 161 -0.60 -7.99 25.34
CA ASN A 161 -1.56 -6.91 25.09
C ASN A 161 -1.04 -5.83 24.15
N GLY A 162 -0.36 -6.27 23.09
CA GLY A 162 0.18 -5.39 22.08
C GLY A 162 -0.89 -4.51 21.44
N LYS A 163 -0.58 -3.22 21.28
CA LYS A 163 -1.44 -2.25 20.60
C LYS A 163 -0.63 -1.45 19.59
N LEU A 164 -1.05 -1.53 18.32
CA LEU A 164 -0.50 -0.71 17.25
C LEU A 164 -0.90 0.75 17.47
N THR A 165 0.09 1.63 17.67
CA THR A 165 -0.12 3.06 17.96
C THR A 165 0.07 3.92 16.72
N LYS A 166 1.00 3.55 15.84
CA LYS A 166 1.26 4.26 14.59
C LYS A 166 1.57 3.27 13.46
N PHE A 167 1.08 3.60 12.27
CA PHE A 167 1.36 2.82 11.07
C PHE A 167 1.14 3.73 9.87
N VAL A 168 2.22 4.19 9.26
CA VAL A 168 2.22 5.22 8.21
C VAL A 168 3.22 4.86 7.11
N ILE A 169 2.90 5.22 5.87
CA ILE A 169 3.88 5.15 4.78
C ILE A 169 4.74 6.40 4.88
N ASP A 170 6.03 6.22 5.14
CA ASP A 170 6.98 7.31 5.23
C ASP A 170 7.50 7.69 3.86
N GLU A 171 7.79 6.70 3.00
CA GLU A 171 8.39 6.98 1.71
C GLU A 171 7.96 6.03 0.59
N MET A 172 7.82 6.58 -0.62
CA MET A 172 7.67 5.85 -1.88
C MET A 172 8.61 6.46 -2.91
N LYS A 173 9.64 5.71 -3.33
CA LYS A 173 10.70 6.19 -4.22
C LYS A 173 10.80 5.39 -5.50
N GLY A 174 11.19 6.07 -6.58
CA GLY A 174 11.56 5.43 -7.84
C GLY A 174 10.40 4.88 -8.66
N MET A 175 9.19 5.45 -8.52
CA MET A 175 8.05 5.09 -9.35
C MET A 175 8.36 5.34 -10.83
N LYS A 176 8.19 4.30 -11.65
CA LYS A 176 8.27 4.37 -13.11
C LYS A 176 7.05 3.68 -13.68
N VAL A 177 6.45 4.29 -14.69
CA VAL A 177 5.32 3.70 -15.43
C VAL A 177 5.67 3.71 -16.90
N THR A 178 5.44 2.57 -17.54
CA THR A 178 5.57 2.40 -18.98
C THR A 178 4.27 1.84 -19.53
N ALA A 179 3.89 2.32 -20.71
CA ALA A 179 2.79 1.74 -21.46
C ALA A 179 3.30 1.34 -22.85
N SER A 180 2.83 0.22 -23.35
CA SER A 180 3.10 -0.26 -24.70
C SER A 180 1.80 -0.47 -25.46
N GLY A 181 1.85 -0.51 -26.79
CA GLY A 181 0.65 -0.66 -27.63
C GLY A 181 -0.07 0.63 -27.99
N LEU A 182 0.45 1.81 -27.60
CA LEU A 182 -0.20 3.10 -27.91
C LEU A 182 -0.21 3.46 -29.41
N GLY A 183 0.74 2.93 -30.19
CA GLY A 183 0.86 3.26 -31.62
C GLY A 183 0.87 4.77 -31.87
N PRO A 184 0.00 5.32 -32.74
CA PRO A 184 -0.06 6.75 -33.03
C PRO A 184 -0.53 7.60 -31.83
N MET A 185 -1.09 6.99 -30.79
CA MET A 185 -1.55 7.68 -29.57
C MET A 185 -0.43 7.89 -28.53
N ASN A 186 0.84 7.95 -28.95
CA ASN A 186 1.96 8.18 -28.03
C ASN A 186 1.83 9.51 -27.25
N TRP A 187 1.07 10.48 -27.79
CA TRP A 187 0.75 11.72 -27.09
C TRP A 187 -0.02 11.50 -25.78
N ALA A 188 -0.76 10.40 -25.63
CA ALA A 188 -1.53 10.06 -24.43
C ALA A 188 -0.66 9.50 -23.29
N MET A 189 0.60 9.17 -23.57
CA MET A 189 1.52 8.53 -22.62
C MET A 189 1.62 9.28 -21.29
N ASN A 190 1.79 10.61 -21.33
CA ASN A 190 1.95 11.41 -20.10
C ASN A 190 0.71 11.38 -19.20
N TYR A 191 -0.48 11.31 -19.80
CA TYR A 191 -1.74 11.21 -19.07
C TYR A 191 -1.89 9.82 -18.43
N ILE A 192 -1.53 8.78 -19.18
CA ILE A 192 -1.53 7.41 -18.67
C ILE A 192 -0.54 7.26 -17.53
N ILE A 193 0.70 7.73 -17.69
CA ILE A 193 1.72 7.71 -16.62
C ILE A 193 1.19 8.40 -15.37
N SER A 194 0.63 9.60 -15.50
CA SER A 194 0.13 10.38 -14.37
C SER A 194 -1.08 9.72 -13.69
N GLY A 195 -2.04 9.23 -14.47
CA GLY A 195 -3.24 8.57 -13.97
C GLY A 195 -2.92 7.23 -13.29
N VAL A 196 -2.12 6.39 -13.94
CA VAL A 196 -1.66 5.12 -13.39
C VAL A 196 -0.85 5.32 -12.12
N THR A 197 0.07 6.31 -12.09
CA THR A 197 0.82 6.66 -10.88
C THR A 197 -0.12 7.01 -9.73
N THR A 198 -1.17 7.79 -10.01
CA THR A 198 -2.17 8.20 -9.02
C THR A 198 -2.97 6.99 -8.49
N ILE A 199 -3.42 6.11 -9.39
CA ILE A 199 -4.12 4.87 -9.04
C ILE A 199 -3.23 4.01 -8.16
N PHE A 200 -1.98 3.80 -8.57
CA PHE A 200 -1.03 2.96 -7.84
C PHE A 200 -0.71 3.53 -6.46
N GLN A 201 -0.46 4.84 -6.33
CA GLN A 201 -0.24 5.47 -5.02
C GLN A 201 -1.47 5.34 -4.12
N GLY A 202 -2.68 5.49 -4.67
CA GLY A 202 -3.93 5.25 -3.96
C GLY A 202 -4.06 3.81 -3.49
N PHE A 203 -3.71 2.85 -4.36
CA PHE A 203 -3.69 1.43 -4.04
C PHE A 203 -2.72 1.12 -2.89
N VAL A 204 -1.44 1.50 -3.00
CA VAL A 204 -0.43 1.23 -1.96
C VAL A 204 -0.89 1.78 -0.62
N ARG A 205 -1.44 3.00 -0.59
CA ARG A 205 -2.01 3.58 0.63
C ARG A 205 -3.12 2.71 1.22
N LYS A 206 -4.11 2.32 0.41
CA LYS A 206 -5.24 1.49 0.87
C LYS A 206 -4.77 0.11 1.33
N PHE A 207 -3.90 -0.55 0.55
CA PHE A 207 -3.36 -1.87 0.88
C PHE A 207 -2.61 -1.84 2.21
N THR A 208 -1.66 -0.92 2.36
CA THR A 208 -0.89 -0.74 3.60
C THR A 208 -1.81 -0.41 4.78
N GLN A 209 -2.76 0.52 4.61
CA GLN A 209 -3.65 0.93 5.70
C GLN A 209 -4.73 -0.07 6.10
N ASN A 210 -5.25 -0.86 5.16
CA ASN A 210 -6.41 -1.72 5.42
C ASN A 210 -6.03 -3.18 5.57
N LYS A 211 -5.04 -3.68 4.83
CA LYS A 211 -4.61 -5.07 4.89
C LYS A 211 -3.45 -5.23 5.87
N ILE A 212 -2.31 -4.60 5.61
CA ILE A 212 -1.11 -4.79 6.46
C ILE A 212 -1.37 -4.30 7.89
N ARG A 213 -1.86 -3.06 8.04
CA ARG A 213 -2.17 -2.49 9.36
C ARG A 213 -3.16 -3.34 10.15
N SER A 214 -4.26 -3.76 9.53
CA SER A 214 -5.30 -4.54 10.23
C SER A 214 -4.75 -5.90 10.64
N HIS A 215 -4.03 -6.57 9.75
CA HIS A 215 -3.44 -7.86 10.04
C HIS A 215 -2.44 -7.80 11.22
N ILE A 216 -1.56 -6.79 11.23
CA ILE A 216 -0.65 -6.56 12.35
C ILE A 216 -1.45 -6.23 13.62
N ALA A 217 -2.42 -5.31 13.54
CA ALA A 217 -3.20 -4.88 14.69
C ALA A 217 -4.05 -5.99 15.32
N GLU A 218 -4.52 -6.95 14.52
CA GLU A 218 -5.29 -8.12 14.98
C GLU A 218 -4.41 -9.17 15.68
N ARG A 219 -3.16 -9.34 15.24
CA ARG A 219 -2.23 -10.32 15.84
C ARG A 219 -1.50 -9.80 17.06
N LEU A 220 -1.20 -8.50 17.09
CA LEU A 220 -0.39 -7.90 18.15
C LEU A 220 -0.89 -8.16 19.59
N PRO A 221 -2.20 -8.20 19.89
CA PRO A 221 -2.68 -8.54 21.24
C PRO A 221 -2.38 -9.97 21.66
N ASN A 222 -2.31 -10.91 20.70
CA ASN A 222 -2.11 -12.34 20.93
C ASN A 222 -0.64 -12.74 20.90
N TYR A 223 0.22 -11.87 20.38
CA TYR A 223 1.64 -12.12 20.24
C TYR A 223 2.41 -11.63 21.48
N GLN A 224 3.31 -12.45 22.00
CA GLN A 224 4.10 -12.12 23.19
C GLN A 224 5.48 -11.58 22.80
N PHE A 225 5.76 -10.35 23.22
CA PHE A 225 7.09 -9.75 23.09
C PHE A 225 8.05 -10.37 24.12
N PRO A 226 9.27 -10.77 23.74
CA PRO A 226 10.23 -11.30 24.69
C PRO A 226 10.63 -10.18 25.67
N VAL A 227 10.39 -10.39 26.97
CA VAL A 227 10.72 -9.44 28.06
C VAL A 227 11.85 -9.97 28.92
N GLU A 228 12.70 -9.08 29.45
CA GLU A 228 13.81 -9.47 30.32
C GLU A 228 13.32 -10.19 31.59
N GLY A 229 13.88 -11.37 31.84
CA GLY A 229 13.52 -12.18 33.01
C GLY A 229 12.13 -12.82 32.97
N GLY A 230 11.41 -12.71 31.85
CA GLY A 230 10.18 -13.45 31.62
C GLY A 230 10.47 -14.83 31.03
N ASP A 231 9.95 -15.88 31.66
CA ASP A 231 9.95 -17.22 31.07
C ASP A 231 9.21 -17.16 29.71
N ILE A 232 9.94 -17.37 28.62
CA ILE A 232 9.36 -17.48 27.28
C ILE A 232 8.64 -18.84 27.23
N ASP A 233 7.35 -18.85 27.56
CA ASP A 233 6.54 -20.05 27.40
C ASP A 233 6.14 -20.18 25.91
N ILE A 234 7.04 -20.77 25.13
CA ILE A 234 6.87 -20.98 23.67
C ILE A 234 5.84 -22.09 23.35
N THR A 235 5.04 -22.54 24.32
CA THR A 235 4.25 -23.77 24.19
C THR A 235 2.82 -23.57 23.68
N GLU A 236 2.38 -22.33 23.41
CA GLU A 236 1.04 -22.06 22.89
C GLU A 236 1.09 -21.11 21.69
N VAL A 237 1.48 -21.63 20.52
CA VAL A 237 1.02 -21.06 19.25
C VAL A 237 -0.45 -21.49 19.11
N PRO A 238 -1.45 -20.60 19.25
CA PRO A 238 -2.82 -21.00 18.98
C PRO A 238 -2.95 -21.29 17.49
N GLU A 239 -3.22 -22.55 17.18
CA GLU A 239 -3.69 -23.01 15.88
C GLU A 239 -4.90 -22.13 15.49
N ILE A 240 -4.74 -21.32 14.45
CA ILE A 240 -5.79 -20.43 13.96
C ILE A 240 -6.87 -21.33 13.39
N THR A 241 -7.91 -21.58 14.19
CA THR A 241 -9.10 -22.31 13.75
C THR A 241 -9.70 -21.62 12.54
N GLU A 242 -9.98 -22.45 11.53
CA GLU A 242 -10.49 -22.15 10.19
C GLU A 242 -11.44 -20.94 10.08
N PRO A 243 -11.38 -20.19 8.95
CA PRO A 243 -12.29 -19.07 8.71
C PRO A 243 -13.76 -19.52 8.74
N PRO A 244 -14.69 -18.65 9.18
CA PRO A 244 -16.08 -19.02 9.34
C PRO A 244 -16.69 -19.42 8.01
N LYS A 245 -17.38 -20.57 8.05
CA LYS A 245 -18.17 -21.14 6.96
C LYS A 245 -19.13 -20.10 6.40
N GLU A 246 -19.06 -19.91 5.09
CA GLU A 246 -19.93 -19.07 4.27
C GLU A 246 -21.41 -19.32 4.62
N THR A 247 -22.08 -18.31 5.18
CA THR A 247 -23.50 -18.36 5.48
C THR A 247 -24.27 -18.23 4.17
N GLU A 248 -25.03 -19.27 3.86
CA GLU A 248 -25.91 -19.38 2.70
C GLU A 248 -26.83 -18.17 2.54
N ALA A 249 -26.90 -17.65 1.31
CA ALA A 249 -27.78 -16.59 0.89
C ALA A 249 -29.26 -17.00 1.02
N PRO A 250 -30.17 -16.15 1.55
CA PRO A 250 -31.59 -16.45 1.52
C PRO A 250 -32.20 -16.17 0.14
N GLU A 251 -32.67 -17.26 -0.47
CA GLU A 251 -33.86 -17.46 -1.31
C GLU A 251 -34.53 -16.25 -1.99
N GLU A 252 -34.61 -16.35 -3.32
CA GLU A 252 -35.58 -15.72 -4.23
C GLU A 252 -37.02 -15.89 -3.76
N ILE A 253 -37.91 -14.89 -3.96
CA ILE A 253 -39.29 -14.97 -4.55
C ILE A 253 -39.82 -13.51 -4.79
N PRO A 254 -40.83 -13.22 -5.65
CA PRO A 254 -40.97 -13.38 -7.11
C PRO A 254 -41.14 -12.04 -7.88
N GLU A 255 -41.05 -12.17 -9.21
CA GLU A 255 -41.74 -11.37 -10.25
C GLU A 255 -43.12 -10.84 -9.82
N GLU A 256 -43.35 -9.54 -9.99
CA GLU A 256 -44.68 -9.01 -10.31
C GLU A 256 -44.64 -8.31 -11.67
N THR A 257 -45.48 -8.87 -12.53
CA THR A 257 -45.74 -8.54 -13.91
C THR A 257 -46.78 -7.43 -13.96
N GLU A 258 -46.46 -6.27 -14.51
CA GLU A 258 -47.50 -5.38 -15.07
C GLU A 258 -47.01 -4.72 -16.36
N ALA A 259 -47.73 -5.07 -17.43
CA ALA A 259 -47.87 -4.34 -18.69
C ALA A 259 -49.34 -4.56 -19.12
N PRO A 260 -49.92 -3.78 -20.06
CA PRO A 260 -49.51 -2.50 -20.63
C PRO A 260 -50.65 -1.44 -20.58
N GLU A 261 -50.32 -0.15 -20.73
CA GLU A 261 -51.27 0.83 -21.28
C GLU A 261 -50.78 1.30 -22.65
N GLU A 262 -51.49 0.89 -23.69
CA GLU A 262 -51.49 1.47 -25.04
C GLU A 262 -52.07 2.91 -24.97
N ILE A 263 -51.67 3.87 -25.82
CA ILE A 263 -52.25 4.29 -27.13
C ILE A 263 -51.74 5.77 -27.33
N PRO A 264 -51.61 6.40 -28.52
CA PRO A 264 -51.37 5.96 -29.90
C PRO A 264 -50.14 6.62 -30.58
N GLU A 265 -49.83 6.08 -31.77
CA GLU A 265 -49.19 6.68 -32.95
C GLU A 265 -49.06 8.22 -33.01
N GLU A 266 -47.84 8.68 -33.27
CA GLU A 266 -47.61 9.73 -34.26
C GLU A 266 -46.38 9.37 -35.11
N THR A 267 -46.66 8.94 -36.33
CA THR A 267 -45.70 8.73 -37.42
C THR A 267 -45.10 10.05 -37.84
N GLU A 268 -43.81 10.25 -37.58
CA GLU A 268 -42.96 11.10 -38.41
C GLU A 268 -41.85 10.24 -39.03
N ALA A 269 -41.77 10.33 -40.36
CA ALA A 269 -40.75 9.67 -41.17
C ALA A 269 -39.37 10.24 -40.83
N PRO A 270 -38.33 9.42 -40.63
CA PRO A 270 -36.98 9.94 -40.52
C PRO A 270 -36.50 10.29 -41.93
N GLU A 271 -36.10 11.55 -42.11
CA GLU A 271 -35.24 11.94 -43.21
C GLU A 271 -33.99 11.06 -43.18
N GLU A 272 -33.61 10.51 -44.35
CA GLU A 272 -32.37 9.76 -44.53
C GLU A 272 -31.16 10.69 -44.24
N GLU A 273 -30.71 10.70 -42.99
CA GLU A 273 -29.35 11.13 -42.69
C GLU A 273 -28.40 10.08 -43.26
N VAL A 274 -27.55 10.52 -44.18
CA VAL A 274 -26.43 9.76 -44.71
C VAL A 274 -25.53 9.42 -43.53
N VAL A 275 -25.70 8.22 -42.97
CA VAL A 275 -24.77 7.66 -41.98
C VAL A 275 -23.49 7.36 -42.73
N GLU A 276 -22.58 8.32 -42.76
CA GLU A 276 -21.18 8.04 -43.07
C GLU A 276 -20.74 6.90 -42.16
N SER A 277 -20.15 5.86 -42.76
CA SER A 277 -19.81 4.67 -41.99
C SER A 277 -18.82 5.06 -40.89
N PRO A 278 -18.91 4.49 -39.68
CA PRO A 278 -17.94 4.77 -38.61
C PRO A 278 -16.49 4.55 -39.04
N GLU A 279 -16.25 3.76 -40.08
CA GLU A 279 -14.93 3.52 -40.66
C GLU A 279 -14.41 4.69 -41.50
N GLU A 280 -15.28 5.46 -42.18
CA GLU A 280 -14.88 6.63 -42.97
C GLU A 280 -14.56 7.83 -42.07
N GLU A 281 -15.36 8.09 -41.05
CA GLU A 281 -15.10 9.17 -40.07
C GLU A 281 -13.78 8.92 -39.30
N ALA A 282 -13.48 7.65 -38.98
CA ALA A 282 -12.22 7.25 -38.38
C ALA A 282 -11.01 7.50 -39.29
N LEU A 283 -11.17 7.25 -40.59
CA LEU A 283 -10.12 7.46 -41.60
C LEU A 283 -9.85 8.95 -41.82
N GLU A 284 -10.88 9.79 -41.85
CA GLU A 284 -10.71 11.24 -41.93
C GLU A 284 -10.03 11.81 -40.69
N ALA A 285 -10.44 11.38 -39.49
CA ALA A 285 -9.79 11.79 -38.25
C ALA A 285 -8.30 11.41 -38.25
N LEU A 286 -7.96 10.19 -38.68
CA LEU A 286 -6.57 9.73 -38.81
C LEU A 286 -5.77 10.52 -39.87
N GLN A 287 -6.40 10.93 -40.98
CA GLN A 287 -5.77 11.78 -41.99
C GLN A 287 -5.48 13.19 -41.47
N VAL A 288 -6.40 13.78 -40.71
CA VAL A 288 -6.18 15.07 -40.05
C VAL A 288 -5.02 15.00 -39.06
N PHE A 289 -4.90 13.93 -38.27
CA PHE A 289 -3.75 13.73 -37.37
C PHE A 289 -2.42 13.58 -38.13
N ARG A 290 -2.41 12.84 -39.25
CA ARG A 290 -1.20 12.68 -40.07
C ARG A 290 -0.72 14.00 -40.70
N TYR A 291 -1.64 14.93 -40.97
CA TYR A 291 -1.33 16.27 -41.47
C TYR A 291 -0.79 17.22 -40.39
N LEU A 292 -1.12 16.98 -39.12
CA LEU A 292 -0.73 17.83 -37.98
C LEU A 292 0.65 17.49 -37.40
N ASP A 293 1.21 16.32 -37.72
CA ASP A 293 2.59 15.92 -37.33
C ASP A 293 3.68 16.48 -38.28
N ILE A 294 3.32 17.37 -39.21
CA ILE A 294 4.26 18.11 -40.08
C ILE A 294 4.23 19.60 -39.74
N ILE A 295 4.52 19.98 -38.49
CA ILE A 295 5.10 21.28 -38.09
C ILE A 295 6.00 21.06 -36.87
#